data_AF-A0AAN4YUZ7-F1
#
_entry.id   AF-A0AAN4YUZ7-F1
#
_cell.length_a   1.000
_cell.length_b   1.000
_cell.length_c   1.000
_cell.angle_alpha   90.00
_cell.angle_beta   90.00
_cell.angle_gamma   90.00
#
_symmetry.space_group_name_H-M   'P 1'
#
loop_
_entity.id
_entity.type
_entity.pdbx_description
1 polymer ?
#
loop_
_entity_poly.entity_id
_entity_poly.type
_entity_poly.pdbx_seq_one_letter_code
_entity_poly.pdbx_strand_id
1 'polypeptide(L)'
;MVSLTLYNRRQRALWIEKELQTLQDAKTAFASGTATPAQLELLKNEKIGEIYEQKKQEEKAQRPWNKFKRYLFEGLSSEDAASKVEGAAENNKPGVLEALNAKAAEEAKAAAAVPAAVQQPGQLDALAENAETAAKQTSKSWKSWLTGR
;
A
#
# COMPACT_ATOMS: atom_id res chain seq x y z
N MET A 1 -30.60 -0.97 34.80
CA MET A 1 -30.37 0.26 34.01
C MET A 1 -29.46 -0.07 32.84
N VAL A 2 -29.77 0.39 31.64
CA VAL A 2 -28.90 0.24 30.46
C VAL A 2 -27.81 1.31 30.54
N SER A 3 -26.54 0.96 30.32
CA SER A 3 -25.47 1.94 30.30
C SER A 3 -25.62 2.90 29.12
N LEU A 4 -25.20 4.16 29.29
CA LEU A 4 -25.24 5.17 28.24
C LEU A 4 -24.47 4.73 26.98
N THR A 5 -23.41 3.93 27.15
CA THR A 5 -22.62 3.36 26.05
C THR A 5 -23.40 2.33 25.24
N LEU A 6 -24.12 1.41 25.89
CA LEU A 6 -24.96 0.41 25.22
C LEU A 6 -26.14 1.07 24.50
N TYR A 7 -26.75 2.09 25.10
CA TYR A 7 -27.82 2.87 24.46
C TYR A 7 -27.32 3.56 23.18
N ASN A 8 -26.22 4.31 23.24
CA ASN A 8 -25.65 4.98 22.06
C ASN A 8 -25.25 3.99 20.96
N ARG A 9 -24.66 2.85 21.33
CA ARG A 9 -24.33 1.79 20.38
C ARG A 9 -25.58 1.27 19.67
N ARG A 10 -26.66 1.02 20.43
CA ARG A 10 -27.94 0.57 19.87
C ARG A 10 -28.57 1.62 18.96
N GLN A 11 -28.57 2.89 19.37
CA GLN A 11 -29.08 3.98 18.53
C GLN A 11 -28.33 4.09 17.20
N ARG A 12 -26.99 3.97 17.24
CA ARG A 12 -26.18 3.92 16.01
C ARG A 12 -26.52 2.72 15.14
N ALA A 13 -26.66 1.53 15.73
CA ALA A 13 -27.03 0.34 14.97
C ALA A 13 -28.41 0.50 14.29
N LEU A 14 -29.41 1.01 15.02
CA LEU A 14 -30.74 1.28 14.48
C LEU A 14 -30.72 2.35 13.38
N TRP A 15 -29.87 3.37 13.52
CA TRP A 15 -29.69 4.38 12.48
C TRP A 15 -29.06 3.78 11.23
N ILE A 16 -27.98 3.01 11.36
CA ILE A 16 -27.32 2.31 10.24
C ILE A 16 -28.29 1.37 9.53
N GLU A 17 -29.10 0.61 10.27
CA GLU A 17 -30.07 -0.31 9.70
C GLU A 17 -31.13 0.41 8.87
N LYS A 18 -31.63 1.56 9.35
CA LYS A 18 -32.55 2.41 8.59
C LYS A 18 -31.91 2.94 7.31
N GLU A 19 -30.67 3.44 7.38
CA GLU A 19 -29.96 3.91 6.19
C GLU A 19 -29.71 2.77 5.19
N LEU A 20 -29.43 1.55 5.67
CA LEU A 20 -29.25 0.41 4.79
C LEU A 20 -30.57 0.01 4.09
N GLN A 21 -31.69 0.08 4.80
CA GLN A 21 -33.02 -0.12 4.23
C GLN A 21 -33.35 0.95 3.18
N THR A 22 -33.07 2.22 3.43
CA THR A 22 -33.31 3.30 2.45
C THR A 22 -32.46 3.12 1.19
N LEU A 23 -31.22 2.66 1.32
CA LEU A 23 -30.38 2.29 0.17
C LEU A 23 -31.00 1.13 -0.63
N GLN A 24 -31.48 0.08 0.05
CA GLN A 24 -32.13 -1.06 -0.61
C GLN A 24 -33.41 -0.64 -1.33
N ASP A 25 -34.25 0.16 -0.70
CA ASP A 25 -35.48 0.70 -1.29
C ASP A 25 -35.18 1.58 -2.51
N ALA A 26 -34.10 2.37 -2.46
CA ALA A 26 -33.66 3.14 -3.61
C ALA A 26 -33.23 2.23 -4.78
N LYS A 27 -32.51 1.13 -4.50
CA LYS A 27 -32.08 0.16 -5.52
C LYS A 27 -33.27 -0.57 -6.14
N THR A 28 -34.24 -1.02 -5.33
CA THR A 28 -35.44 -1.69 -5.82
C THR A 28 -36.30 -0.73 -6.64
N ALA A 29 -36.51 0.51 -6.18
CA ALA A 29 -37.24 1.55 -6.90
C ALA A 29 -36.55 1.93 -8.23
N PHE A 30 -35.21 1.93 -8.25
CA PHE A 30 -34.44 2.15 -9.49
C PHE A 30 -34.65 1.01 -10.48
N ALA A 31 -34.60 -0.24 -10.02
CA ALA A 31 -34.85 -1.41 -10.85
C ALA A 31 -36.28 -1.47 -11.37
N SER A 32 -37.28 -1.03 -10.59
CA SER A 32 -38.67 -0.93 -11.02
C SER A 32 -38.97 0.31 -11.87
N GLY A 33 -38.00 1.22 -12.06
CA GLY A 33 -38.18 2.46 -12.82
C GLY A 33 -39.03 3.53 -12.11
N THR A 34 -39.34 3.36 -10.83
CA THR A 34 -40.14 4.28 -10.01
C THR A 34 -39.30 5.10 -9.03
N ALA A 35 -37.98 5.18 -9.26
CA ALA A 35 -37.06 5.89 -8.37
C ALA A 35 -37.35 7.39 -8.32
N THR A 36 -37.36 7.92 -7.10
CA THR A 36 -37.45 9.37 -6.87
C THR A 36 -36.11 10.04 -7.19
N PRO A 37 -36.08 11.35 -7.52
CA PRO A 37 -34.82 12.06 -7.79
C PRO A 37 -33.84 11.99 -6.60
N ALA A 38 -34.36 12.05 -5.37
CA ALA A 38 -33.55 11.89 -4.17
C ALA A 38 -32.91 10.50 -4.06
N GLN A 39 -33.65 9.43 -4.41
CA GLN A 39 -33.10 8.07 -4.46
C GLN A 39 -32.02 7.93 -5.54
N LEU A 40 -32.17 8.59 -6.69
CA LEU A 40 -31.14 8.59 -7.73
C LEU A 40 -29.85 9.28 -7.28
N GLU A 41 -29.94 10.40 -6.59
CA GLU A 41 -28.79 11.11 -6.03
C GLU A 41 -28.07 10.28 -4.97
N LEU A 42 -28.83 9.63 -4.10
CA LEU A 42 -28.31 8.72 -3.08
C LEU A 42 -27.52 7.56 -3.73
N LEU A 43 -28.03 6.95 -4.80
CA LEU A 43 -27.31 5.90 -5.55
C LEU A 43 -26.06 6.45 -6.26
N LYS A 44 -26.08 7.68 -6.75
CA LYS A 44 -24.89 8.33 -7.33
C LYS A 44 -23.82 8.56 -6.28
N ASN A 45 -24.20 9.02 -5.09
CA ASN A 45 -23.27 9.25 -3.98
C ASN A 45 -22.62 7.95 -3.50
N GLU A 46 -23.39 6.85 -3.43
CA GLU A 46 -22.85 5.51 -3.13
C GLU A 46 -21.77 5.13 -4.15
N LYS A 47 -22.07 5.23 -5.46
CA LYS A 47 -21.11 4.94 -6.54
C LYS A 47 -19.86 5.82 -6.47
N ILE A 48 -20.02 7.11 -6.16
CA ILE A 48 -18.88 8.03 -5.99
C ILE A 48 -18.02 7.59 -4.81
N GLY A 49 -18.63 7.16 -3.71
CA GLY A 49 -17.94 6.61 -2.55
C GLY A 49 -17.12 5.36 -2.91
N GLU A 50 -17.72 4.41 -3.62
CA GLU A 50 -17.04 3.19 -4.08
C GLU A 50 -15.83 3.51 -4.98
N ILE A 51 -16.00 4.42 -5.94
CA ILE A 51 -14.91 4.84 -6.83
C ILE A 51 -13.80 5.50 -6.02
N TYR A 52 -14.14 6.34 -5.04
CA TYR A 52 -13.15 6.98 -4.19
C TYR A 52 -12.39 5.96 -3.35
N GLU A 53 -13.07 4.97 -2.78
CA GLU A 53 -12.43 3.90 -2.02
C GLU A 53 -11.53 3.03 -2.89
N GLN A 54 -11.96 2.69 -4.10
CA GLN A 54 -11.15 1.96 -5.08
C GLN A 54 -9.89 2.75 -5.42
N LYS A 55 -10.02 4.03 -5.81
CA LYS A 55 -8.85 4.89 -6.09
C LYS A 55 -7.94 5.02 -4.89
N LYS A 56 -8.48 5.17 -3.68
CA LYS A 56 -7.69 5.22 -2.45
C LYS A 56 -6.98 3.90 -2.18
N GLN A 57 -7.58 2.76 -2.49
CA GLN A 57 -6.96 1.44 -2.38
C GLN A 57 -5.87 1.26 -3.44
N GLU A 58 -6.10 1.69 -4.68
CA GLU A 58 -5.11 1.69 -5.75
C GLU A 58 -3.91 2.58 -5.39
N GLU A 59 -4.14 3.80 -4.91
CA GLU A 59 -3.09 4.69 -4.41
C GLU A 59 -2.32 4.06 -3.25
N LYS A 60 -3.02 3.45 -2.30
CA LYS A 60 -2.38 2.70 -1.21
C LYS A 60 -1.56 1.54 -1.76
N ALA A 61 -2.07 0.76 -2.71
CA ALA A 61 -1.34 -0.34 -3.34
C ALA A 61 -0.11 0.15 -4.09
N GLN A 62 -0.17 1.34 -4.68
CA GLN A 62 0.96 1.96 -5.37
C GLN A 62 2.07 2.46 -4.43
N ARG A 63 1.81 2.62 -3.12
CA ARG A 63 2.82 3.07 -2.15
C ARG A 63 4.02 2.12 -2.14
N PRO A 64 5.27 2.62 -2.12
CA PRO A 64 6.47 1.79 -2.16
C PRO A 64 6.50 0.69 -1.09
N TRP A 65 6.03 1.00 0.12
CA TRP A 65 5.95 0.03 1.21
C TRP A 65 4.95 -1.10 0.95
N ASN A 66 3.81 -0.80 0.32
CA ASN A 66 2.82 -1.81 -0.02
C ASN A 66 3.24 -2.62 -1.25
N LYS A 67 3.95 -2.01 -2.20
CA LYS A 67 4.63 -2.74 -3.30
C LYS A 67 5.67 -3.71 -2.77
N PHE A 68 6.52 -3.27 -1.83
CA PHE A 68 7.51 -4.14 -1.19
C PHE A 68 6.84 -5.28 -0.42
N LYS A 69 5.81 -4.99 0.40
CA LYS A 69 5.03 -6.01 1.09
C LYS A 69 4.41 -7.01 0.13
N ARG A 70 3.81 -6.52 -0.96
CA ARG A 70 3.23 -7.38 -1.98
C ARG A 70 4.31 -8.28 -2.57
N TYR A 71 5.43 -7.74 -3.02
CA TYR A 71 6.55 -8.53 -3.55
C TYR A 71 7.09 -9.57 -2.55
N LEU A 72 7.25 -9.21 -1.29
CA LEU A 72 7.74 -10.12 -0.25
C LEU A 72 6.75 -11.25 0.07
N PHE A 73 5.47 -10.94 0.23
CA PHE A 73 4.43 -11.93 0.52
C PHE A 73 4.00 -12.73 -0.71
N GLU A 74 4.06 -12.14 -1.90
CA GLU A 74 3.82 -12.81 -3.19
C GLU A 74 4.97 -13.75 -3.53
N GLY A 75 6.22 -13.38 -3.25
CA GLY A 75 7.39 -14.27 -3.35
C GLY A 75 7.27 -15.49 -2.44
N LEU A 76 6.81 -15.30 -1.20
CA LEU A 76 6.62 -16.39 -0.25
C LEU A 76 5.42 -17.29 -0.62
N SER A 77 4.30 -16.70 -1.06
CA SER A 77 3.09 -17.46 -1.43
C SER A 77 3.22 -18.18 -2.77
N SER A 78 4.07 -17.68 -3.68
CA SER A 78 4.35 -18.35 -4.96
C SER A 78 5.16 -19.62 -4.78
N GLU A 79 5.99 -19.71 -3.74
CA GLU A 79 6.77 -20.91 -3.45
C GLU A 79 5.90 -22.03 -2.85
N ASP A 80 4.92 -21.69 -2.00
CA ASP A 80 3.90 -22.64 -1.51
C ASP A 80 2.90 -23.05 -2.60
N ALA A 81 2.51 -22.15 -3.50
CA ALA A 81 1.62 -22.49 -4.63
C ALA A 81 2.32 -23.29 -5.74
N ALA A 82 3.64 -23.09 -5.93
CA ALA A 82 4.44 -23.84 -6.90
C ALA A 82 4.62 -25.32 -6.54
N SER A 83 4.46 -25.69 -5.26
CA SER A 83 4.53 -27.09 -4.82
C SER A 83 3.31 -27.94 -5.20
N LYS A 84 2.25 -27.35 -5.77
CA LYS A 84 1.02 -28.07 -6.18
C LYS A 84 0.81 -28.15 -7.71
N VAL A 85 1.72 -27.61 -8.51
CA VAL A 85 1.65 -27.68 -9.98
C VAL A 85 3.00 -28.14 -10.51
N GLU A 86 3.29 -29.43 -10.34
CA GLU A 86 4.35 -30.08 -11.11
C GLU A 86 3.97 -30.08 -12.60
N GLY A 87 4.87 -29.54 -13.44
CA GLY A 87 4.92 -29.90 -14.86
C GLY A 87 4.51 -28.83 -15.88
N ALA A 88 5.17 -27.68 -15.91
CA ALA A 88 5.32 -26.91 -17.15
C ALA A 88 6.54 -25.96 -17.11
N ALA A 89 7.62 -26.42 -17.72
CA ALA A 89 8.62 -25.66 -18.48
C ALA A 89 9.11 -24.30 -17.95
N GLU A 90 10.37 -24.31 -17.48
CA GLU A 90 11.45 -23.39 -17.86
C GLU A 90 11.05 -22.06 -18.52
N ASN A 91 11.32 -20.93 -17.82
CA ASN A 91 11.74 -19.61 -18.35
C ASN A 91 11.30 -18.40 -17.49
N ASN A 92 11.40 -18.48 -16.17
CA ASN A 92 11.27 -17.28 -15.33
C ASN A 92 12.43 -17.16 -14.34
N LYS A 93 13.64 -17.09 -14.87
CA LYS A 93 14.77 -16.53 -14.12
C LYS A 93 14.69 -15.00 -14.30
N PRO A 94 14.55 -14.21 -13.23
CA PRO A 94 14.45 -12.75 -13.36
C PRO A 94 15.78 -12.20 -13.91
N GLY A 95 15.75 -11.66 -15.14
CA GLY A 95 16.93 -11.15 -15.86
C GLY A 95 17.71 -10.01 -15.16
N VAL A 96 17.25 -9.56 -13.99
CA VAL A 96 17.94 -8.59 -13.14
C VAL A 96 19.20 -9.19 -12.50
N LEU A 97 19.18 -10.48 -12.14
CA LEU A 97 20.36 -11.15 -11.57
C LEU A 97 21.45 -11.38 -12.61
N GLU A 98 21.06 -11.66 -13.85
CA GLU A 98 22.01 -11.84 -14.96
C GLU A 98 22.62 -10.52 -15.41
N ALA A 99 21.83 -9.44 -15.45
CA ALA A 99 22.34 -8.09 -15.72
C ALA A 99 23.33 -7.62 -14.64
N LEU A 100 23.11 -7.95 -13.36
CA LEU A 100 24.05 -7.65 -12.29
C LEU A 100 25.32 -8.48 -12.37
N ASN A 101 25.23 -9.76 -12.71
CA ASN A 101 26.40 -10.62 -12.91
C ASN A 101 27.23 -10.18 -14.12
N ALA A 102 26.57 -9.82 -15.23
CA ALA A 102 27.22 -9.28 -16.41
C ALA A 102 27.92 -7.95 -16.11
N LYS A 103 27.28 -7.05 -15.35
CA LYS A 103 27.87 -5.76 -14.98
C LYS A 103 29.02 -5.92 -13.98
N ALA A 104 28.92 -6.84 -13.02
CA ALA A 104 30.00 -7.16 -12.10
C ALA A 104 31.21 -7.78 -12.84
N ALA A 105 30.97 -8.58 -13.88
CA ALA A 105 32.03 -9.13 -14.72
C ALA A 105 32.71 -8.08 -15.62
N GLU A 106 31.97 -7.06 -16.06
CA GLU A 106 32.54 -5.92 -16.79
C GLU A 106 33.30 -4.95 -15.87
N GLU A 107 32.82 -4.69 -14.65
CA GLU A 107 33.55 -3.90 -13.64
C GLU A 107 34.83 -4.62 -13.17
N ALA A 108 34.82 -5.96 -13.05
CA ALA A 108 36.02 -6.72 -12.73
C ALA A 108 37.08 -6.66 -13.86
N LYS A 109 36.66 -6.57 -15.12
CA LYS A 109 37.57 -6.36 -16.27
C LYS A 109 38.04 -4.90 -16.38
N ALA A 110 37.22 -3.93 -16.00
CA ALA A 110 37.60 -2.52 -15.95
C ALA A 110 38.53 -2.18 -14.76
N ALA A 111 38.37 -2.86 -13.62
CA ALA A 111 39.22 -2.67 -12.44
C ALA A 111 40.64 -3.22 -12.61
N ALA A 112 40.90 -4.08 -13.59
CA ALA A 112 42.24 -4.56 -13.92
C ALA A 112 43.04 -3.58 -14.80
N ALA A 113 42.46 -2.46 -15.25
CA ALA A 113 43.05 -1.55 -16.24
C ALA A 113 43.19 -0.08 -15.80
N VAL A 114 42.98 0.30 -14.53
CA VAL A 114 43.10 1.70 -14.09
C VAL A 114 43.85 1.81 -12.76
N PRO A 115 44.96 2.58 -12.66
CA PRO A 115 45.60 2.85 -11.39
C PRO A 115 44.76 3.82 -10.54
N ALA A 116 44.84 3.62 -9.23
CA ALA A 116 44.21 4.38 -8.15
C ALA A 116 43.88 5.84 -8.47
N ALA A 117 42.59 6.18 -8.51
CA ALA A 117 42.10 7.56 -8.51
C ALA A 117 40.97 7.73 -7.48
N VAL A 118 41.35 8.32 -6.34
CA VAL A 118 40.58 9.23 -5.47
C VAL A 118 39.08 8.91 -5.29
N GLN A 119 38.78 8.27 -4.16
CA GLN A 119 37.44 8.24 -3.57
C GLN A 119 37.01 9.67 -3.19
N GLN A 120 36.33 10.36 -4.11
CA GLN A 120 35.55 11.54 -3.73
C GLN A 120 34.21 11.06 -3.16
N PRO A 121 33.76 11.59 -2.01
CA PRO A 121 32.49 11.17 -1.41
C PRO A 121 31.35 11.43 -2.40
N GLY A 122 30.61 10.38 -2.72
CA GLY A 122 29.52 10.46 -3.68
C GLY A 122 28.38 11.29 -3.13
N GLN A 123 27.53 11.85 -4.01
CA GLN A 123 26.31 12.56 -3.60
C GLN A 123 25.39 11.70 -2.69
N LEU A 124 25.52 10.37 -2.79
CA LEU A 124 24.81 9.41 -1.94
C LEU A 124 25.34 9.38 -0.51
N ASP A 125 26.64 9.55 -0.29
CA ASP A 125 27.22 9.62 1.06
C ASP A 125 26.76 10.90 1.77
N ALA A 126 26.72 12.02 1.05
CA ALA A 126 26.17 13.27 1.57
C ALA A 126 24.67 13.15 1.88
N LEU A 127 23.90 12.40 1.09
CA LEU A 127 22.48 12.13 1.37
C LEU A 127 22.30 11.17 2.55
N ALA A 128 23.19 10.19 2.73
CA ALA A 128 23.16 9.27 3.85
C ALA A 128 23.46 9.98 5.18
N GLU A 129 24.46 10.88 5.20
CA GLU A 129 24.75 11.71 6.38
C GLU A 129 23.59 12.67 6.71
N ASN A 130 22.96 13.26 5.68
CA ASN A 130 21.76 14.09 5.86
C ASN A 130 20.54 13.28 6.35
N ALA A 131 20.35 12.05 5.86
CA ALA A 131 19.28 11.18 6.31
C ALA A 131 19.52 10.70 7.75
N GLU A 132 20.76 10.38 8.11
CA GLU A 132 21.14 9.97 9.47
C GLU A 132 20.95 11.11 10.48
N THR A 133 21.36 12.33 10.12
CA THR A 133 21.17 13.51 10.97
C THR A 133 19.69 13.88 11.13
N ALA A 134 18.90 13.80 10.05
CA ALA A 134 17.46 14.00 10.10
C ALA A 134 16.76 12.96 11.00
N ALA A 135 17.12 11.67 10.86
CA ALA A 135 16.58 10.61 11.70
C ALA A 135 16.92 10.81 13.19
N LYS A 136 18.17 11.21 13.50
CA LYS A 136 18.60 11.52 14.88
C LYS A 136 17.81 12.70 15.47
N GLN A 137 17.53 13.74 14.70
CA GLN A 137 16.72 14.88 15.16
C GLN A 137 15.26 14.51 15.37
N THR A 138 14.62 13.81 14.42
CA THR A 138 13.24 13.36 14.57
C THR A 138 13.11 12.45 15.78
N SER A 139 14.05 11.53 16.01
CA SER A 139 14.02 10.60 17.14
C SER A 139 14.05 11.28 18.52
N LYS A 140 14.69 12.45 18.63
CA LYS A 140 14.76 13.25 19.85
C LYS A 140 13.47 14.04 20.09
N SER A 141 12.76 14.44 19.02
CA SER A 141 11.55 15.28 19.08
C SER A 141 10.35 14.55 19.68
N TRP A 142 10.01 13.34 19.21
CA TRP A 142 8.86 12.60 19.79
C TRP A 142 9.16 12.04 21.18
N LYS A 143 10.43 11.72 21.48
CA LYS A 143 10.85 11.31 22.82
C LYS A 143 10.74 12.48 23.82
N SER A 144 11.15 13.71 23.45
CA SER A 144 10.99 14.90 24.31
C SER A 144 9.51 15.22 24.58
N TRP A 145 8.63 15.10 23.59
CA TRP A 145 7.18 15.23 23.81
C TRP A 145 6.62 14.19 24.79
N LEU A 146 7.14 12.96 24.75
CA LEU A 146 6.70 11.87 25.62
C LEU A 146 7.31 11.93 27.03
N THR A 147 8.52 12.51 27.19
CA THR A 147 9.22 12.64 28.49
C THR A 147 9.18 14.04 29.10
N GLY A 148 8.53 15.02 28.45
CA GLY A 148 8.25 16.34 29.00
C GLY A 148 9.47 17.18 29.41
N ARG A 149 10.62 16.97 28.77
CA ARG A 149 11.83 17.80 28.93
C ARG A 149 12.04 18.71 27.73
#